data_AF-A0A835UHK3-F1
#
_entry.id   AF-A0A835UHK3-F1
#
_cell.length_a   1.000
_cell.length_b   1.000
_cell.length_c   1.000
_cell.angle_alpha   90.00
_cell.angle_beta   90.00
_cell.angle_gamma   90.00
#
_symmetry.space_group_name_H-M   'P 1'
#
loop_
_entity.id
_entity.type
_entity.pdbx_description
1 polymer ?
#
loop_
_entity_poly.entity_id
_entity_poly.type
_entity_poly.pdbx_seq_one_letter_code
_entity_poly.pdbx_strand_id
1 'polypeptide(L)'
;MSGETFSHLLPPLLISLLLVAAQETPIRYCKLFDVKNYGAVADGETDDAKAFENAWKDVCSWRGRAKLLVPEGRYLVGPLVFGGPCKGPEVVVHVRGHVLAPVDLKAYTAAEWISFRYVDGLLVTGRGKFDGQGPSVWPLNDCNKSEYCKRLPWSLNFSFVRNAKIQRITSINSKNVHMQIFACKNLKLDSIRLIAPGDSPNTDGIHLGNQATSRSPAPLSAPATIASRLDREPRTSQSPTCYAAPATGSASAASAAAETRAMSPGSPSGTAPSSGLRTASGSRRGPNLRPRPPRTTSLSRT
;
A
#
# COMPACT_ATOMS: atom_id res chain seq x y z
N MET A 1 -5.58 -29.76 82.75
CA MET A 1 -4.51 -29.18 81.91
C MET A 1 -4.28 -30.10 80.72
N SER A 2 -3.98 -29.53 79.56
CA SER A 2 -3.95 -30.13 78.21
C SER A 2 -5.35 -30.35 77.62
N GLY A 3 -5.71 -29.85 76.46
CA GLY A 3 -4.96 -29.12 75.43
C GLY A 3 -5.68 -29.36 74.12
N GLU A 4 -6.48 -28.39 73.65
CA GLU A 4 -7.18 -28.47 72.38
C GLU A 4 -6.19 -28.29 71.22
N THR A 5 -6.14 -29.26 70.30
CA THR A 5 -5.41 -29.14 69.04
C THR A 5 -6.37 -28.71 67.92
N PHE A 6 -6.21 -27.47 67.49
CA PHE A 6 -6.65 -26.99 66.17
C PHE A 6 -5.90 -27.74 65.07
N SER A 7 -6.62 -28.22 64.05
CA SER A 7 -6.04 -28.51 62.73
C SER A 7 -7.03 -28.09 61.65
N HIS A 8 -6.55 -27.17 60.82
CA HIS A 8 -7.26 -26.49 59.74
C HIS A 8 -7.33 -27.33 58.45
N LEU A 9 -8.10 -26.82 57.47
CA LEU A 9 -7.99 -26.95 56.00
C LEU A 9 -8.74 -28.16 55.41
N LEU A 10 -9.69 -28.07 54.46
CA LEU A 10 -10.11 -27.04 53.49
C LEU A 10 -11.61 -27.25 53.12
N PRO A 11 -12.37 -26.22 52.68
CA PRO A 11 -13.72 -26.39 52.15
C PRO A 11 -13.70 -26.97 50.71
N PRO A 12 -14.72 -27.74 50.31
CA PRO A 12 -14.75 -28.39 49.01
C PRO A 12 -15.18 -27.41 47.90
N LEU A 13 -14.40 -27.44 46.81
CA LEU A 13 -14.88 -27.36 45.43
C LEU A 13 -15.79 -26.17 45.06
N LEU A 14 -15.18 -24.99 44.90
CA LEU A 14 -15.62 -24.04 43.86
C LEU A 14 -14.81 -24.34 42.59
N ILE A 15 -15.24 -25.36 41.83
CA ILE A 15 -14.84 -25.46 40.42
C ILE A 15 -15.58 -24.32 39.72
N SER A 16 -14.92 -23.17 39.63
CA SER A 16 -15.34 -22.08 38.76
C SER A 16 -15.23 -22.58 37.32
N LEU A 17 -16.34 -23.09 36.78
CA LEU A 17 -16.47 -23.45 35.37
C LEU A 17 -16.43 -22.15 34.57
N LEU A 18 -15.22 -21.66 34.29
CA LEU A 18 -14.97 -20.65 33.27
C LEU A 18 -15.36 -21.28 31.93
N LEU A 19 -16.62 -21.08 31.53
CA LEU A 19 -17.02 -21.25 30.14
C LEU A 19 -16.28 -20.18 29.34
N VAL A 20 -15.06 -20.49 28.92
CA VAL A 20 -14.40 -19.74 27.86
C VAL A 20 -15.23 -20.04 26.61
N ALA A 21 -16.18 -19.16 26.30
CA ALA A 21 -16.77 -19.11 24.98
C ALA A 21 -15.60 -18.86 24.03
N ALA A 22 -15.12 -19.91 23.37
CA ALA A 22 -14.22 -19.76 22.24
C ALA A 22 -14.96 -18.89 21.25
N GLN A 23 -14.58 -17.61 21.21
CA GLN A 23 -15.14 -16.66 20.28
C GLN A 23 -14.57 -17.06 18.93
N GLU A 24 -15.28 -17.95 18.23
CA GLU A 24 -14.93 -18.36 16.88
C GLU A 24 -14.92 -17.09 16.04
N THR A 25 -13.72 -16.56 15.78
CA THR A 25 -13.59 -15.46 14.83
C THR A 25 -14.15 -15.99 13.51
N PRO A 26 -15.23 -15.41 12.96
CA PRO A 26 -15.88 -15.99 11.79
C PRO A 26 -14.84 -16.10 10.68
N ILE A 27 -14.54 -17.34 10.27
CA ILE A 27 -13.54 -17.61 9.23
C ILE A 27 -13.96 -16.82 8.01
N ARG A 28 -13.14 -15.84 7.65
CA ARG A 28 -13.44 -14.95 6.55
C ARG A 28 -13.09 -15.64 5.23
N TYR A 29 -13.96 -16.53 4.77
CA TYR A 29 -13.84 -17.15 3.46
C TYR A 29 -13.83 -16.08 2.36
N CYS A 30 -12.90 -16.24 1.43
CA CYS A 30 -12.70 -15.35 0.30
C CYS A 30 -12.38 -16.21 -0.93
N LYS A 31 -13.04 -15.91 -2.07
CA LYS A 31 -12.76 -16.59 -3.33
C LYS A 31 -11.44 -16.08 -3.88
N LEU A 32 -10.52 -17.00 -4.16
CA LEU A 32 -9.22 -16.70 -4.74
C LEU A 32 -9.28 -16.71 -6.26
N PHE A 33 -8.71 -15.68 -6.87
CA PHE A 33 -8.53 -15.52 -8.31
C PHE A 33 -7.04 -15.26 -8.56
N ASP A 34 -6.29 -16.31 -8.88
CA ASP A 34 -4.86 -16.22 -9.17
C ASP A 34 -4.65 -15.84 -10.64
N VAL A 35 -3.92 -14.75 -10.93
CA VAL A 35 -3.64 -14.29 -12.31
C VAL A 35 -2.98 -15.37 -13.18
N LYS A 36 -2.25 -16.32 -12.58
CA LYS A 36 -1.69 -17.49 -13.29
C LYS A 36 -2.77 -18.37 -13.90
N ASN A 37 -3.91 -18.54 -13.21
CA ASN A 37 -5.05 -19.29 -13.73
C ASN A 37 -5.78 -18.56 -14.88
N TYR A 38 -5.43 -17.30 -15.13
CA TYR A 38 -5.93 -16.48 -16.23
C TYR A 38 -4.91 -16.30 -17.36
N GLY A 39 -3.78 -17.03 -17.31
CA GLY A 39 -2.77 -17.06 -18.38
C GLY A 39 -1.56 -16.16 -18.16
N ALA A 40 -1.36 -15.57 -16.98
CA ALA A 40 -0.16 -14.76 -16.73
C ALA A 40 1.11 -15.62 -16.75
N VAL A 41 2.11 -15.22 -17.54
CA VAL A 41 3.36 -15.97 -17.77
C VAL A 41 4.42 -15.63 -16.72
N ALA A 42 4.48 -14.37 -16.25
CA ALA A 42 5.42 -13.89 -15.23
C ALA A 42 6.92 -14.09 -15.55
N ASP A 43 7.28 -13.99 -16.83
CA ASP A 43 8.67 -14.02 -17.33
C ASP A 43 9.33 -12.61 -17.32
N GLY A 44 8.53 -11.55 -17.24
CA GLY A 44 8.96 -10.15 -17.29
C GLY A 44 9.07 -9.60 -18.70
N GLU A 45 8.61 -10.36 -19.71
CA GLU A 45 8.70 -10.05 -21.14
C GLU A 45 7.33 -10.13 -21.83
N THR A 46 6.54 -11.16 -21.53
CA THR A 46 5.18 -11.33 -22.03
C THR A 46 4.24 -10.33 -21.34
N ASP A 47 3.41 -9.62 -22.13
CA ASP A 47 2.41 -8.70 -21.57
C ASP A 47 1.25 -9.47 -20.91
N ASP A 48 1.27 -9.51 -19.59
CA ASP A 48 0.30 -10.17 -18.72
C ASP A 48 -0.96 -9.33 -18.46
N ALA A 49 -1.10 -8.13 -19.05
CA ALA A 49 -2.24 -7.24 -18.80
C ALA A 49 -3.60 -7.91 -19.04
N LYS A 50 -3.70 -8.77 -20.08
CA LYS A 50 -4.96 -9.45 -20.39
C LYS A 50 -5.37 -10.46 -19.32
N ALA A 51 -4.40 -11.19 -18.76
CA ALA A 51 -4.63 -12.11 -17.65
C ALA A 51 -5.11 -11.37 -16.40
N PHE A 52 -4.50 -10.22 -16.11
CA PHE A 52 -4.90 -9.35 -14.99
C PHE A 52 -6.31 -8.79 -15.19
N GLU A 53 -6.65 -8.33 -16.40
CA GLU A 53 -7.97 -7.80 -16.75
C GLU A 53 -9.06 -8.88 -16.59
N ASN A 54 -8.82 -10.08 -17.10
CA ASN A 54 -9.77 -11.18 -17.03
C ASN A 54 -9.98 -11.64 -15.58
N ALA A 55 -8.90 -11.80 -14.81
CA ALA A 55 -8.99 -12.13 -13.39
C ALA A 55 -9.76 -11.06 -12.60
N TRP A 56 -9.54 -9.78 -12.89
CA TRP A 56 -10.27 -8.68 -12.26
C TRP A 56 -11.77 -8.69 -12.57
N LYS A 57 -12.16 -9.00 -13.81
CA LYS A 57 -13.58 -9.11 -14.18
C LYS A 57 -14.30 -10.13 -13.29
N ASP A 58 -13.70 -11.29 -13.07
CA ASP A 58 -14.28 -12.33 -12.25
C ASP A 58 -14.30 -11.94 -10.76
N VAL A 59 -13.20 -11.36 -10.26
CA VAL A 59 -13.12 -10.78 -8.91
C VAL A 59 -14.25 -9.78 -8.67
N CYS A 60 -14.45 -8.85 -9.59
CA CYS A 60 -15.41 -7.76 -9.44
C CYS A 60 -16.86 -8.24 -9.62
N SER A 61 -17.07 -9.33 -10.37
CA SER A 61 -18.38 -9.97 -10.55
C SER A 61 -18.79 -10.88 -9.39
N TRP A 62 -17.85 -11.28 -8.52
CA TRP A 62 -18.11 -12.15 -7.39
C TRP A 62 -18.90 -11.40 -6.29
N ARG A 63 -19.97 -12.03 -5.78
CA ARG A 63 -20.85 -11.42 -4.76
C ARG A 63 -20.31 -11.50 -3.32
N GLY A 64 -19.37 -12.40 -3.07
CA GLY A 64 -18.70 -12.53 -1.77
C GLY A 64 -17.42 -11.70 -1.70
N ARG A 65 -16.62 -11.94 -0.64
CA ARG A 65 -15.24 -11.42 -0.63
C ARG A 65 -14.43 -12.12 -1.70
N ALA A 66 -13.66 -11.34 -2.46
CA ALA A 66 -12.80 -11.84 -3.53
C ALA A 66 -11.36 -11.36 -3.34
N LYS A 67 -10.40 -12.22 -3.69
CA LYS A 67 -8.98 -11.90 -3.68
C LYS A 67 -8.38 -12.16 -5.05
N LEU A 68 -7.93 -11.10 -5.72
CA LEU A 68 -6.99 -11.18 -6.82
C LEU A 68 -5.60 -11.47 -6.24
N LEU A 69 -4.99 -12.60 -6.60
CA LEU A 69 -3.63 -12.96 -6.20
C LEU A 69 -2.68 -12.77 -7.39
N VAL A 70 -1.62 -11.99 -7.16
CA VAL A 70 -0.45 -11.92 -8.04
C VAL A 70 0.68 -12.62 -7.30
N PRO A 71 0.97 -13.90 -7.59
CA PRO A 71 2.00 -14.65 -6.90
C PRO A 71 3.39 -14.12 -7.24
N GLU A 72 4.43 -14.71 -6.64
CA GLU A 72 5.82 -14.36 -6.97
C GLU A 72 6.11 -14.61 -8.45
N GLY A 73 6.97 -13.77 -9.03
CA GLY A 73 7.23 -13.72 -10.48
C GLY A 73 7.45 -12.29 -10.96
N ARG A 74 7.89 -12.14 -12.22
CA ARG A 74 8.09 -10.83 -12.87
C ARG A 74 7.02 -10.64 -13.92
N TYR A 75 6.12 -9.67 -13.76
CA TYR A 75 4.96 -9.54 -14.64
C TYR A 75 5.11 -8.25 -15.44
N LEU A 76 5.44 -8.33 -16.73
CA LEU A 76 5.27 -7.17 -17.60
C LEU A 76 3.78 -6.96 -17.80
N VAL A 77 3.28 -5.78 -17.45
CA VAL A 77 1.84 -5.52 -17.46
C VAL A 77 1.60 -4.19 -18.13
N GLY A 78 0.99 -4.21 -19.31
CA GLY A 78 0.49 -3.02 -20.00
C GLY A 78 -0.47 -2.17 -19.17
N PRO A 79 -0.76 -0.92 -19.60
CA PRO A 79 -1.70 -0.06 -18.89
C PRO A 79 -3.09 -0.70 -18.78
N LEU A 80 -3.68 -0.64 -17.59
CA LEU A 80 -4.97 -1.29 -17.33
C LEU A 80 -5.80 -0.56 -16.26
N VAL A 81 -7.10 -0.80 -16.34
CA VAL A 81 -8.10 -0.24 -15.43
C VAL A 81 -8.79 -1.36 -14.66
N PHE A 82 -8.55 -1.40 -13.35
CA PHE A 82 -9.35 -2.14 -12.39
C PHE A 82 -10.59 -1.32 -12.02
N GLY A 83 -11.62 -1.44 -12.87
CA GLY A 83 -12.88 -0.71 -12.74
C GLY A 83 -13.94 -1.44 -11.90
N GLY A 84 -14.68 -0.68 -11.09
CA GLY A 84 -15.91 -1.08 -10.43
C GLY A 84 -17.17 -0.52 -11.12
N PRO A 85 -18.36 -0.59 -10.47
CA PRO A 85 -18.56 -1.11 -9.12
C PRO A 85 -18.44 -2.64 -9.06
N CYS A 86 -17.85 -3.15 -7.97
CA CYS A 86 -17.78 -4.59 -7.71
C CYS A 86 -18.97 -5.06 -6.89
N LYS A 87 -19.43 -6.30 -7.12
CA LYS A 87 -20.62 -6.86 -6.47
C LYS A 87 -20.36 -7.29 -5.02
N GLY A 88 -19.12 -7.64 -4.70
CA GLY A 88 -18.69 -8.08 -3.38
C GLY A 88 -18.51 -6.93 -2.39
N PRO A 89 -18.62 -7.19 -1.09
CA PRO A 89 -18.43 -6.17 -0.05
C PRO A 89 -16.96 -5.77 0.17
N GLU A 90 -16.02 -6.61 -0.29
CA GLU A 90 -14.58 -6.35 -0.20
C GLU A 90 -13.86 -7.05 -1.35
N VAL A 91 -12.94 -6.33 -1.99
CA VAL A 91 -12.02 -6.84 -2.99
C VAL A 91 -10.59 -6.65 -2.52
N VAL A 92 -9.84 -7.75 -2.44
CA VAL A 92 -8.44 -7.76 -2.06
C VAL A 92 -7.57 -7.96 -3.30
N VAL A 93 -6.65 -7.04 -3.57
CA VAL A 93 -5.55 -7.22 -4.52
C VAL A 93 -4.30 -7.54 -3.72
N HIS A 94 -3.91 -8.80 -3.74
CA HIS A 94 -2.77 -9.33 -3.00
C HIS A 94 -1.59 -9.57 -3.94
N VAL A 95 -0.65 -8.62 -3.97
CA VAL A 95 0.53 -8.62 -4.84
C VAL A 95 1.75 -9.09 -4.07
N ARG A 96 2.29 -10.26 -4.45
CA ARG A 96 3.60 -10.76 -4.02
C ARG A 96 4.68 -10.58 -5.10
N GLY A 97 4.27 -10.57 -6.37
CA GLY A 97 5.17 -10.42 -7.51
C GLY A 97 5.80 -9.04 -7.70
N HIS A 98 6.66 -8.96 -8.72
CA HIS A 98 7.28 -7.73 -9.23
C HIS A 98 6.61 -7.37 -10.55
N VAL A 99 5.69 -6.41 -10.51
CA VAL A 99 4.95 -5.92 -11.67
C VAL A 99 5.77 -4.82 -12.34
N LEU A 100 5.96 -4.90 -13.65
CA LEU A 100 6.83 -4.06 -14.46
C LEU A 100 5.99 -3.31 -15.49
N ALA A 101 6.19 -2.00 -15.61
CA ALA A 101 5.50 -1.17 -16.58
C ALA A 101 6.22 -1.17 -17.93
N PRO A 102 5.54 -1.19 -19.10
CA PRO A 102 6.19 -1.12 -20.40
C PRO A 102 7.09 0.10 -20.52
N VAL A 103 8.28 -0.04 -21.11
CA VAL A 103 9.19 1.10 -21.34
C VAL A 103 8.77 1.93 -22.54
N ASP A 104 8.09 1.33 -23.53
CA ASP A 104 7.59 2.04 -24.70
C ASP A 104 6.39 2.93 -24.33
N LEU A 105 6.57 4.25 -24.45
CA LEU A 105 5.53 5.24 -24.17
C LEU A 105 4.34 5.14 -25.14
N LYS A 106 4.46 4.46 -26.29
CA LYS A 106 3.34 4.20 -27.22
C LYS A 106 2.33 3.21 -26.66
N ALA A 107 2.73 2.38 -25.69
CA ALA A 107 1.81 1.47 -25.00
C ALA A 107 0.78 2.22 -24.13
N TYR A 108 1.04 3.50 -23.81
CA TYR A 108 0.20 4.30 -22.94
C TYR A 108 -0.78 5.15 -23.75
N THR A 109 -2.04 4.75 -23.67
CA THR A 109 -3.19 5.49 -24.24
C THR A 109 -3.81 6.47 -23.24
N ALA A 110 -3.39 6.43 -21.98
CA ALA A 110 -3.87 7.27 -20.89
C ALA A 110 -2.68 7.89 -20.11
N ALA A 111 -2.99 8.76 -19.14
CA ALA A 111 -1.99 9.44 -18.31
C ALA A 111 -1.44 8.56 -17.18
N GLU A 112 -1.96 7.34 -17.03
CA GLU A 112 -1.65 6.42 -15.95
C GLU A 112 -1.33 5.01 -16.45
N TRP A 113 -0.58 4.28 -15.63
CA TRP A 113 -0.24 2.88 -15.87
C TRP A 113 -1.33 1.94 -15.33
N ILE A 114 -1.45 1.79 -14.00
CA ILE A 114 -2.50 0.97 -13.39
C ILE A 114 -3.47 1.88 -12.65
N SER A 115 -4.75 1.80 -12.99
CA SER A 115 -5.79 2.59 -12.33
C SER A 115 -6.82 1.72 -11.61
N PHE A 116 -7.24 2.15 -10.42
CA PHE A 116 -8.39 1.65 -9.69
C PHE A 116 -9.48 2.70 -9.75
N ARG A 117 -10.64 2.36 -10.34
CA ARG A 117 -11.70 3.33 -10.61
C ARG A 117 -13.05 2.86 -10.10
N TYR A 118 -13.77 3.72 -9.38
CA TYR A 118 -15.14 3.45 -8.90
C TYR A 118 -15.29 2.18 -8.05
N VAL A 119 -14.25 1.80 -7.31
CA VAL A 119 -14.26 0.63 -6.42
C VAL A 119 -14.64 1.05 -5.00
N ASP A 120 -15.52 0.28 -4.36
CA ASP A 120 -15.85 0.40 -2.94
C ASP A 120 -15.34 -0.85 -2.20
N GLY A 121 -14.70 -0.68 -1.04
CA GLY A 121 -14.19 -1.82 -0.26
C GLY A 121 -12.89 -2.43 -0.81
N LEU A 122 -11.93 -1.60 -1.26
CA LEU A 122 -10.66 -2.06 -1.86
C LEU A 122 -9.55 -2.23 -0.82
N LEU A 123 -8.87 -3.38 -0.82
CA LEU A 123 -7.60 -3.59 -0.12
C LEU A 123 -6.49 -3.95 -1.12
N VAL A 124 -5.45 -3.13 -1.24
CA VAL A 124 -4.22 -3.48 -2.00
C VAL A 124 -3.10 -3.80 -1.01
N THR A 125 -2.52 -5.00 -1.09
CA THR A 125 -1.47 -5.45 -0.15
C THR A 125 -0.58 -6.57 -0.71
N GLY A 126 0.34 -7.13 0.08
CA GLY A 126 1.08 -8.36 -0.25
C GLY A 126 2.61 -8.27 -0.32
N ARG A 127 3.20 -7.11 -0.02
CA ARG A 127 4.66 -6.82 -0.03
C ARG A 127 5.34 -6.86 -1.41
N GLY A 128 4.58 -7.07 -2.48
CA GLY A 128 5.06 -6.99 -3.86
C GLY A 128 5.44 -5.58 -4.32
N LYS A 129 5.92 -5.50 -5.56
CA LYS A 129 6.49 -4.30 -6.16
C LYS A 129 5.73 -3.89 -7.42
N PHE A 130 5.53 -2.58 -7.58
CA PHE A 130 5.11 -1.94 -8.83
C PHE A 130 6.27 -1.09 -9.32
N ASP A 131 6.90 -1.51 -10.40
CA ASP A 131 8.09 -0.87 -10.98
C ASP A 131 7.70 -0.15 -12.25
N GLY A 132 7.72 1.18 -12.18
CA GLY A 132 7.38 2.05 -13.29
C GLY A 132 8.41 2.05 -14.41
N GLN A 133 9.60 1.47 -14.25
CA GLN A 133 10.68 1.51 -15.23
C GLN A 133 10.99 2.93 -15.77
N GLY A 134 10.92 3.92 -14.87
CA GLY A 134 11.13 5.34 -15.14
C GLY A 134 12.48 5.72 -15.75
N PRO A 135 13.63 5.15 -15.31
CA PRO A 135 14.95 5.49 -15.86
C PRO A 135 15.04 5.45 -17.38
N SER A 136 14.30 4.53 -18.02
CA SER A 136 14.29 4.38 -19.47
C SER A 136 13.63 5.55 -20.22
N VAL A 137 12.82 6.38 -19.55
CA VAL A 137 12.03 7.46 -20.18
C VAL A 137 12.22 8.83 -19.54
N TRP A 138 12.86 8.93 -18.37
CA TRP A 138 13.15 10.23 -17.75
C TRP A 138 13.93 11.22 -18.62
N PRO A 139 14.89 10.81 -19.47
CA PRO A 139 15.55 11.74 -20.40
C PRO A 139 14.60 12.41 -21.40
N LEU A 140 13.41 11.82 -21.61
CA LEU A 140 12.37 12.36 -22.49
C LEU A 140 11.45 13.36 -21.78
N ASN A 141 11.60 13.56 -20.47
CA ASN A 141 10.80 14.53 -19.71
C ASN A 141 11.33 15.94 -19.90
N ASP A 142 10.59 16.76 -20.66
CA ASP A 142 10.91 18.15 -20.98
C ASP A 142 9.99 19.16 -20.29
N CYS A 143 9.19 18.73 -19.30
CA CYS A 143 8.25 19.58 -18.57
C CYS A 143 8.89 20.68 -17.72
N ASN A 144 10.21 20.69 -17.57
CA ASN A 144 10.98 21.78 -16.97
C ASN A 144 11.46 22.82 -18.01
N LYS A 145 11.37 22.51 -19.31
CA LYS A 145 11.84 23.35 -20.42
C LYS A 145 10.69 23.95 -21.22
N SER A 146 9.53 23.28 -21.26
CA SER A 146 8.36 23.70 -22.03
C SER A 146 7.10 23.62 -21.19
N GLU A 147 6.25 24.64 -21.29
CA GLU A 147 4.88 24.61 -20.76
C GLU A 147 4.00 23.58 -21.52
N TYR A 148 4.33 23.34 -22.79
CA TYR A 148 3.69 22.35 -23.66
C TYR A 148 4.55 21.09 -23.72
N CYS A 149 4.64 20.37 -22.60
CA CYS A 149 5.35 19.10 -22.50
C CYS A 149 4.40 17.90 -22.52
N LYS A 150 4.86 16.76 -23.02
CA LYS A 150 4.11 15.50 -22.88
C LYS A 150 4.40 14.90 -21.50
N ARG A 151 3.40 14.90 -20.63
CA ARG A 151 3.52 14.29 -19.29
C ARG A 151 3.73 12.78 -19.41
N LEU A 152 4.72 12.28 -18.66
CA LEU A 152 4.95 10.85 -18.51
C LEU A 152 3.83 10.21 -17.65
N PRO A 153 3.56 8.90 -17.83
CA PRO A 153 2.49 8.22 -17.10
C PRO A 153 2.72 8.13 -15.58
N TRP A 154 1.67 8.30 -14.79
CA TRP A 154 1.66 7.99 -13.35
C TRP A 154 1.67 6.47 -13.12
N SER A 155 2.33 5.98 -12.06
CA SER A 155 2.41 4.53 -11.82
C SER A 155 1.08 3.94 -11.32
N LEU A 156 0.51 4.49 -10.26
CA LEU A 156 -0.75 4.02 -9.66
C LEU A 156 -1.73 5.17 -9.56
N ASN A 157 -2.95 4.98 -10.05
CA ASN A 157 -4.04 5.95 -9.96
C ASN A 157 -5.22 5.37 -9.17
N PHE A 158 -5.71 6.10 -8.16
CA PHE A 158 -6.93 5.78 -7.43
C PHE A 158 -7.93 6.90 -7.67
N SER A 159 -8.98 6.61 -8.43
CA SER A 159 -9.98 7.60 -8.83
C SER A 159 -11.38 7.16 -8.43
N PHE A 160 -12.10 8.00 -7.68
CA PHE A 160 -13.47 7.70 -7.22
C PHE A 160 -13.57 6.42 -6.35
N VAL A 161 -12.50 6.09 -5.63
CA VAL A 161 -12.46 4.90 -4.76
C VAL A 161 -13.01 5.24 -3.38
N ARG A 162 -13.82 4.34 -2.80
CA ARG A 162 -14.42 4.48 -1.48
C ARG A 162 -14.00 3.34 -0.55
N ASN A 163 -13.86 3.64 0.74
CA ASN A 163 -13.58 2.66 1.80
C ASN A 163 -12.40 1.73 1.46
N ALA A 164 -11.22 2.31 1.28
CA ALA A 164 -10.06 1.58 0.77
C ALA A 164 -8.86 1.64 1.71
N LYS A 165 -8.03 0.60 1.68
CA LYS A 165 -6.72 0.56 2.33
C LYS A 165 -5.66 0.09 1.34
N ILE A 166 -4.63 0.90 1.15
CA ILE A 166 -3.44 0.55 0.37
C ILE A 166 -2.31 0.38 1.37
N GLN A 167 -1.76 -0.83 1.47
CA GLN A 167 -0.78 -1.12 2.51
C GLN A 167 0.30 -2.11 2.11
N ARG A 168 1.50 -1.96 2.65
CA ARG A 168 2.59 -2.95 2.51
C ARG A 168 2.86 -3.27 1.04
N ILE A 169 3.00 -2.25 0.20
CA ILE A 169 3.45 -2.37 -1.19
C ILE A 169 4.64 -1.45 -1.42
N THR A 170 5.44 -1.76 -2.43
CA THR A 170 6.54 -0.88 -2.87
C THR A 170 6.24 -0.37 -4.27
N SER A 171 6.27 0.94 -4.48
CA SER A 171 6.30 1.55 -5.82
C SER A 171 7.73 2.02 -6.10
N ILE A 172 8.28 1.62 -7.24
CA ILE A 172 9.69 1.81 -7.60
C ILE A 172 9.74 2.51 -8.96
N ASN A 173 10.69 3.43 -9.13
CA ASN A 173 11.07 4.00 -10.43
C ASN A 173 9.87 4.46 -11.25
N SER A 174 9.00 5.29 -10.67
CA SER A 174 7.85 5.79 -11.42
C SER A 174 8.30 6.65 -12.61
N LYS A 175 7.64 6.51 -13.77
CA LYS A 175 7.89 7.39 -14.93
C LYS A 175 7.51 8.84 -14.62
N ASN A 176 6.47 9.01 -13.80
CA ASN A 176 6.04 10.29 -13.26
C ASN A 176 5.72 10.16 -11.76
N VAL A 177 4.56 10.64 -11.31
CA VAL A 177 4.07 10.46 -9.93
C VAL A 177 3.90 8.98 -9.58
N HIS A 178 4.35 8.56 -8.39
CA HIS A 178 4.17 7.17 -7.94
C HIS A 178 2.69 6.84 -7.70
N MET A 179 1.95 7.71 -7.01
CA MET A 179 0.53 7.51 -6.73
C MET A 179 -0.28 8.79 -6.92
N GLN A 180 -1.33 8.73 -7.74
CA GLN A 180 -2.37 9.76 -7.79
C GLN A 180 -3.61 9.30 -7.04
N ILE A 181 -4.19 10.19 -6.23
CA ILE A 181 -5.45 9.98 -5.51
C ILE A 181 -6.42 11.09 -5.91
N PHE A 182 -7.50 10.74 -6.59
CA PHE A 182 -8.48 11.67 -7.12
C PHE A 182 -9.90 11.30 -6.67
N ALA A 183 -10.63 12.25 -6.10
CA ALA A 183 -12.04 12.09 -5.70
C ALA A 183 -12.33 10.83 -4.85
N CYS A 184 -11.38 10.42 -3.99
CA CYS A 184 -11.54 9.25 -3.13
C CYS A 184 -12.19 9.62 -1.78
N LYS A 185 -12.82 8.66 -1.11
CA LYS A 185 -13.40 8.83 0.23
C LYS A 185 -13.00 7.68 1.14
N ASN A 186 -12.54 7.98 2.35
CA ASN A 186 -12.08 6.98 3.33
C ASN A 186 -11.01 6.04 2.74
N LEU A 187 -9.97 6.62 2.11
CA LEU A 187 -8.81 5.90 1.60
C LEU A 187 -7.65 6.08 2.59
N LYS A 188 -7.09 4.95 3.05
CA LYS A 188 -5.96 4.91 3.99
C LYS A 188 -4.71 4.35 3.31
N LEU A 189 -3.59 5.04 3.50
CA LEU A 189 -2.27 4.59 3.07
C LEU A 189 -1.45 4.20 4.31
N ASP A 190 -0.89 2.99 4.31
CA ASP A 190 -0.19 2.45 5.48
C ASP A 190 1.02 1.60 5.07
N SER A 191 2.20 1.90 5.62
CA SER A 191 3.40 1.08 5.37
C SER A 191 3.72 0.90 3.87
N ILE A 192 3.61 1.98 3.09
CA ILE A 192 3.94 2.04 1.66
C ILE A 192 5.38 2.52 1.51
N ARG A 193 6.12 1.94 0.56
CA ARG A 193 7.47 2.38 0.19
C ARG A 193 7.47 2.97 -1.21
N LEU A 194 7.96 4.19 -1.35
CA LEU A 194 8.16 4.87 -2.64
C LEU A 194 9.66 5.02 -2.85
N ILE A 195 10.18 4.52 -3.98
CA ILE A 195 11.61 4.46 -4.24
C ILE A 195 11.90 4.99 -5.63
N ALA A 196 12.69 6.06 -5.72
CA ALA A 196 13.29 6.56 -6.94
C ALA A 196 14.66 7.20 -6.60
N PRO A 197 15.61 7.25 -7.54
CA PRO A 197 16.83 8.04 -7.41
C PRO A 197 16.53 9.51 -7.11
N GLY A 198 17.37 10.16 -6.30
CA GLY A 198 17.16 11.55 -5.88
C GLY A 198 17.25 12.57 -7.00
N ASP A 199 17.93 12.21 -8.10
CA ASP A 199 18.06 12.96 -9.35
C ASP A 199 16.95 12.63 -10.36
N SER A 200 16.03 11.71 -10.04
CA SER A 200 14.88 11.45 -10.90
C SER A 200 13.99 12.70 -11.01
N PRO A 201 13.40 12.97 -12.19
CA PRO A 201 12.61 14.18 -12.40
C PRO A 201 11.26 14.19 -11.65
N ASN A 202 11.00 13.20 -10.78
CA ASN A 202 9.68 12.91 -10.22
C ASN A 202 9.71 12.69 -8.70
N THR A 203 10.27 13.66 -7.96
CA THR A 203 10.36 13.65 -6.48
C THR A 203 9.00 13.75 -5.78
N ASP A 204 7.90 13.89 -6.52
CA ASP A 204 6.56 13.93 -5.96
C ASP A 204 6.04 12.50 -5.75
N GLY A 205 6.10 12.02 -4.52
CA GLY A 205 5.64 10.67 -4.18
C GLY A 205 4.13 10.47 -4.39
N ILE A 206 3.30 11.30 -3.77
CA ILE A 206 1.83 11.14 -3.79
C ILE A 206 1.18 12.47 -4.17
N HIS A 207 0.34 12.46 -5.21
CA HIS A 207 -0.46 13.62 -5.62
C HIS A 207 -1.92 13.44 -5.19
N LEU A 208 -2.48 14.44 -4.52
CA LEU A 208 -3.89 14.51 -4.12
C LEU A 208 -4.64 15.49 -5.05
N GLY A 209 -5.58 14.99 -5.85
CA GLY A 209 -6.50 15.81 -6.66
C GLY A 209 -7.90 15.90 -6.02
N ASN A 210 -8.72 16.87 -6.45
CA ASN A 210 -10.04 17.23 -5.90
C ASN A 210 -10.71 16.13 -5.05
N GLN A 211 -10.78 16.36 -3.74
CA GLN A 211 -11.49 15.50 -2.80
C GLN A 211 -12.95 15.97 -2.77
N ALA A 212 -13.91 15.07 -3.04
CA ALA A 212 -15.33 15.44 -3.12
C ALA A 212 -15.84 15.94 -1.75
N THR A 213 -15.99 17.25 -1.61
CA THR A 213 -16.69 17.91 -0.51
C THR A 213 -18.19 17.91 -0.81
N SER A 214 -18.91 16.89 -0.36
CA SER A 214 -20.38 16.99 -0.26
C SER A 214 -20.72 17.96 0.86
N ARG A 215 -21.29 19.11 0.49
CA ARG A 215 -21.76 20.21 1.34
C ARG A 215 -22.86 19.73 2.30
N SER A 216 -22.58 19.66 3.61
CA SER A 216 -23.55 19.71 4.72
C SER A 216 -22.82 20.09 6.03
N PRO A 217 -23.41 20.88 6.95
CA PRO A 217 -22.66 21.62 7.96
C PRO A 217 -22.48 20.80 9.24
N ALA A 218 -21.32 20.17 9.40
CA ALA A 218 -20.75 19.79 10.69
C ALA A 218 -19.22 19.71 10.53
N PRO A 219 -18.43 20.15 11.52
CA PRO A 219 -17.04 20.49 11.29
C PRO A 219 -16.11 19.26 11.35
N LEU A 220 -14.95 19.43 10.71
CA LEU A 220 -13.68 18.70 10.91
C LEU A 220 -13.47 17.37 10.17
N SER A 221 -12.77 17.52 9.03
CA SER A 221 -11.49 16.86 8.70
C SER A 221 -11.35 15.34 8.86
N ALA A 222 -11.08 14.67 7.73
CA ALA A 222 -9.95 13.73 7.66
C ALA A 222 -9.30 13.81 6.26
N PRO A 223 -8.08 14.34 6.13
CA PRO A 223 -7.29 14.15 4.91
C PRO A 223 -6.91 12.67 4.79
N ALA A 224 -6.52 12.21 3.59
CA ALA A 224 -5.84 10.92 3.43
C ALA A 224 -4.73 10.83 4.48
N THR A 225 -4.91 9.98 5.49
CA THR A 225 -3.95 9.88 6.59
C THR A 225 -2.80 9.02 6.12
N ILE A 226 -1.65 9.66 5.87
CA ILE A 226 -0.39 8.96 5.61
C ILE A 226 0.18 8.57 6.97
N ALA A 227 0.03 7.30 7.36
CA ALA A 227 0.74 6.76 8.52
C ALA A 227 2.13 6.31 8.07
N SER A 228 3.13 7.18 8.18
CA SER A 228 4.54 6.81 8.03
C SER A 228 5.02 6.15 9.33
N ARG A 229 4.91 4.82 9.42
CA ARG A 229 5.54 4.05 10.51
C ARG A 229 6.88 3.52 10.02
N LEU A 230 7.99 3.95 10.66
CA LEU A 230 9.27 3.26 10.55
C LEU A 230 9.07 1.82 11.04
N ASP A 231 9.56 0.83 10.28
CA ASP A 231 9.45 -0.58 10.63
C ASP A 231 10.06 -0.87 12.01
N ARG A 232 9.20 -0.92 13.03
CA ARG A 232 9.42 -1.70 14.24
C ARG A 232 8.27 -2.69 14.31
N GLU A 233 8.61 -3.98 14.17
CA GLU A 233 7.69 -5.12 14.24
C GLU A 233 6.75 -5.00 15.45
N PRO A 234 5.42 -4.88 15.26
CA PRO A 234 4.47 -5.13 16.32
C PRO A 234 4.05 -6.60 16.24
N ARG A 235 4.37 -7.37 17.29
CA ARG A 235 3.59 -8.57 17.61
C ARG A 235 2.13 -8.16 17.73
N THR A 236 1.28 -8.91 17.03
CA THR A 236 -0.19 -8.90 17.06
C THR A 236 -0.87 -7.60 16.62
N SER A 237 -0.92 -7.36 15.30
CA SER A 237 -2.08 -6.72 14.67
C SER A 237 -2.74 -7.76 13.75
N GLN A 238 -3.74 -8.47 14.29
CA GLN A 238 -4.58 -9.35 13.51
C GLN A 238 -5.51 -8.47 12.66
N SER A 239 -5.02 -8.03 11.49
CA SER A 239 -5.92 -7.65 10.40
C SER A 239 -6.65 -8.92 9.96
N PRO A 240 -7.97 -8.90 9.75
CA PRO A 240 -8.73 -10.11 9.44
C PRO A 240 -8.26 -10.62 8.08
N THR A 241 -7.39 -11.62 8.09
CA THR A 241 -6.84 -12.21 6.88
C THR A 241 -7.94 -13.01 6.20
N CYS A 242 -8.28 -12.62 4.97
CA CYS A 242 -9.07 -13.45 4.08
C CYS A 242 -8.30 -14.74 3.79
N TYR A 243 -8.79 -15.88 4.25
CA TYR A 243 -8.24 -17.19 3.94
C TYR A 243 -8.87 -17.73 2.66
N ALA A 244 -8.05 -18.35 1.81
CA ALA A 244 -8.57 -19.10 0.67
C ALA A 244 -9.44 -20.24 1.22
N ALA A 245 -10.62 -20.45 0.62
CA ALA A 245 -11.43 -21.60 0.97
C ALA A 245 -10.63 -22.89 0.69
N PRO A 246 -10.62 -23.88 1.61
CA PRO A 246 -9.99 -25.16 1.34
C PRO A 246 -10.64 -25.80 0.11
N ALA A 247 -9.81 -26.32 -0.80
CA ALA A 247 -10.29 -27.13 -1.91
C ALA A 247 -10.94 -28.37 -1.30
N THR A 248 -12.25 -28.56 -1.48
CA THR A 248 -12.94 -29.78 -1.07
C THR A 248 -12.52 -30.91 -2.00
N GLY A 249 -11.37 -31.52 -1.71
CA GLY A 249 -10.97 -32.84 -2.18
C GLY A 249 -11.11 -33.80 -1.00
N SER A 250 -11.98 -34.79 -1.15
CA SER A 250 -12.13 -35.90 -0.20
C SER A 250 -10.80 -36.67 -0.08
N ALA A 251 -10.12 -36.54 1.06
CA ALA A 251 -9.09 -37.48 1.48
C ALA A 251 -9.07 -37.58 3.01
N SER A 252 -9.14 -38.81 3.47
CA SER A 252 -9.26 -39.25 4.85
C SER A 252 -8.09 -38.84 5.73
N ALA A 253 -8.39 -38.63 7.00
CA ALA A 253 -7.45 -38.35 8.09
C ALA A 253 -6.32 -39.39 8.19
N ALA A 254 -5.10 -38.89 8.38
CA ALA A 254 -4.05 -39.61 9.09
C ALA A 254 -3.27 -38.60 9.95
N SER A 255 -3.34 -38.82 11.26
CA SER A 255 -2.60 -38.16 12.32
C SER A 255 -1.12 -38.54 12.25
N ALA A 256 -0.21 -37.57 12.32
CA ALA A 256 1.17 -37.80 12.73
C ALA A 256 1.68 -36.58 13.51
N ALA A 257 2.18 -36.86 14.70
CA ALA A 257 2.64 -35.92 15.70
C ALA A 257 4.09 -35.45 15.48
N ALA A 258 4.33 -34.21 15.92
CA ALA A 258 5.53 -33.64 16.54
C ALA A 258 6.94 -33.96 16.00
N GLU A 259 7.70 -32.91 15.66
CA GLU A 259 8.89 -32.54 16.46
C GLU A 259 9.32 -31.08 16.18
N THR A 260 9.30 -30.27 17.23
CA THR A 260 9.81 -28.90 17.26
C THR A 260 11.22 -28.94 17.86
N ARG A 261 12.26 -28.61 17.08
CA ARG A 261 13.59 -28.37 17.63
C ARG A 261 13.86 -26.87 17.69
N ALA A 262 14.01 -26.38 18.93
CA ALA A 262 14.37 -25.01 19.26
C ALA A 262 15.83 -24.71 18.90
N MET A 263 16.09 -23.50 18.41
CA MET A 263 17.43 -22.90 18.34
C MET A 263 17.35 -21.49 18.91
N SER A 264 18.13 -21.26 19.98
CA SER A 264 18.26 -20.00 20.71
C SER A 264 19.30 -19.05 20.06
N PRO A 265 19.34 -17.76 20.45
CA PRO A 265 19.83 -16.68 19.61
C PRO A 265 21.30 -16.33 19.83
N GLY A 266 21.97 -15.89 18.76
CA GLY A 266 23.21 -15.13 18.80
C GLY A 266 22.99 -13.69 18.32
N SER A 267 23.59 -12.73 19.01
CA SER A 267 23.73 -11.31 18.62
C SER A 267 25.05 -10.79 19.24
N PRO A 268 25.57 -9.61 18.86
CA PRO A 268 25.86 -9.11 17.51
C PRO A 268 27.26 -8.41 17.42
N SER A 269 27.72 -8.07 16.22
CA SER A 269 28.75 -7.03 15.96
C SER A 269 28.42 -6.36 14.62
N GLY A 270 28.05 -5.06 14.61
CA GLY A 270 28.90 -3.92 14.23
C GLY A 270 29.16 -3.92 12.71
N THR A 271 28.73 -2.98 11.86
CA THR A 271 28.89 -1.51 11.89
C THR A 271 27.95 -0.86 10.86
N ALA A 272 27.52 0.39 11.14
CA ALA A 272 26.69 1.21 10.26
C ALA A 272 27.51 2.28 9.53
N PRO A 273 27.02 2.83 8.40
CA PRO A 273 27.26 4.21 8.05
C PRO A 273 25.97 5.03 8.07
N SER A 274 26.08 6.22 8.65
CA SER A 274 25.08 7.26 8.80
C SER A 274 24.92 8.09 7.52
N SER A 275 23.69 8.25 7.03
CA SER A 275 23.32 9.37 6.15
C SER A 275 21.95 9.91 6.57
N GLY A 276 21.97 11.07 7.25
CA GLY A 276 20.79 11.74 7.80
C GLY A 276 19.89 12.32 6.71
N LEU A 277 18.60 12.00 6.81
CA LEU A 277 17.53 12.60 6.02
C LEU A 277 17.18 13.98 6.61
N ARG A 278 17.43 15.07 5.86
CA ARG A 278 17.00 16.42 6.23
C ARG A 278 15.55 16.62 5.79
N THR A 279 14.67 16.92 6.74
CA THR A 279 13.35 17.48 6.49
C THR A 279 13.47 19.00 6.31
N ALA A 280 13.36 19.49 5.08
CA ALA A 280 13.31 20.92 4.81
C ALA A 280 11.85 21.42 4.89
N SER A 281 11.48 21.98 6.04
CA SER A 281 10.26 22.77 6.21
C SER A 281 10.53 24.22 5.80
N GLY A 282 10.27 24.56 4.54
CA GLY A 282 10.31 25.94 4.06
C GLY A 282 9.09 26.73 4.50
N SER A 283 9.18 27.41 5.66
CA SER A 283 8.19 28.41 6.09
C SER A 283 8.54 29.76 5.45
N ARG A 284 7.61 30.29 4.63
CA ARG A 284 7.67 31.65 4.08
C ARG A 284 7.60 32.67 5.24
N ARG A 285 8.64 33.50 5.40
CA ARG A 285 8.53 34.80 6.08
C ARG A 285 8.59 35.91 5.04
N GLY A 286 7.64 36.83 5.13
CA GLY A 286 7.52 38.03 4.31
C GLY A 286 8.65 39.05 4.54
N PRO A 287 8.62 40.18 3.82
CA PRO A 287 9.81 40.97 3.50
C PRO A 287 10.26 41.81 4.70
N ASN A 288 11.53 41.67 5.07
CA ASN A 288 12.21 42.63 5.94
C ASN A 288 12.67 43.83 5.10
N LEU A 289 12.05 44.98 5.37
CA LEU A 289 12.52 46.31 5.04
C LEU A 289 13.98 46.47 5.50
N ARG A 290 14.87 46.91 4.59
CA ARG A 290 16.19 47.42 4.94
C ARG A 290 16.23 48.95 4.80
N PRO A 291 17.02 49.66 5.63
CA PRO A 291 16.98 51.11 5.75
C PRO A 291 17.79 51.80 4.63
N ARG A 292 17.36 53.02 4.25
CA ARG A 292 18.09 53.93 3.35
C ARG A 292 19.46 54.31 3.92
N PRO A 293 20.52 54.41 3.08
CA PRO A 293 21.76 55.08 3.46
C PRO A 293 21.67 56.61 3.25
N PRO A 294 22.52 57.41 3.94
CA PRO A 294 22.43 58.86 3.93
C PRO A 294 22.99 59.48 2.65
N ARG A 295 22.38 60.60 2.22
CA ARG A 295 22.90 61.52 1.21
C ARG A 295 24.23 62.12 1.69
N THR A 296 25.23 62.08 0.82
CA THR A 296 26.34 63.06 0.82
C THR A 296 26.45 63.67 -0.57
N THR A 297 26.57 64.98 -0.59
CA THR A 297 26.67 65.87 -1.74
C THR A 297 28.12 66.31 -1.95
N SER A 298 28.62 66.22 -3.18
CA SER A 298 29.60 67.15 -3.80
C SER A 298 29.65 66.82 -5.31
N LEU A 299 29.27 67.70 -6.25
CA LEU A 299 30.10 68.74 -6.90
C LEU A 299 31.43 68.15 -7.45
N SER A 300 31.85 68.24 -8.72
CA SER A 300 31.51 69.10 -9.87
C SER A 300 32.22 68.59 -11.16
N ARG A 301 31.72 69.01 -12.34
CA ARG A 301 32.40 69.25 -13.65
C ARG A 301 33.08 68.04 -14.33
N THR A 302 33.01 67.86 -15.65
CA THR A 302 32.64 68.68 -16.83
C THR A 302 31.62 67.99 -17.71
#